data_AF-A0A832DAS9-F1
#
_entry.id   AF-A0A832DAS9-F1
#
_cell.length_a   1.000
_cell.length_b   1.000
_cell.length_c   1.000
_cell.angle_alpha   90.00
_cell.angle_beta   90.00
_cell.angle_gamma   90.00
#
_symmetry.space_group_name_H-M   'P 1'
#
loop_
_entity.id
_entity.type
_entity.pdbx_description
1 polymer ?
#
loop_
_entity_poly.entity_id
_entity_poly.type
_entity_poly.pdbx_seq_one_letter_code
_entity_poly.pdbx_strand_id
1 'polypeptide(L)'
;MRYNPNPPYEILSNTTTDFFTVQEIRRFARYWEIIWNSGRFAFTAPLIWAGEDSPFYAFLNFTRWLYKRVGRTDSIALPRLARLLFEYLTQVRGIDPQIVAKSITKDYHAVPRPPIPGLTKKLVPLKTRNLSA
;
A
#
# COMPACT_ATOMS: atom_id res chain seq x y z
N MET A 1 -29.14 6.16 9.08
CA MET A 1 -27.70 6.32 8.76
C MET A 1 -27.09 7.19 9.85
N ARG A 2 -25.95 6.80 10.42
CA ARG A 2 -25.26 7.50 11.50
C ARG A 2 -23.93 8.04 10.99
N TYR A 3 -23.57 9.25 11.40
CA TYR A 3 -22.32 9.92 11.05
C TYR A 3 -21.53 10.29 12.30
N ASN A 4 -20.22 10.50 12.14
CA ASN A 4 -19.38 11.07 13.18
C ASN A 4 -19.91 12.48 13.50
N PRO A 5 -20.18 12.82 14.77
CA PRO A 5 -20.61 14.18 15.12
C PRO A 5 -19.52 15.24 14.93
N ASN A 6 -18.26 14.82 14.78
CA ASN A 6 -17.13 15.71 14.53
C ASN A 6 -16.64 15.58 13.08
N PRO A 7 -16.14 16.68 12.48
CA PRO A 7 -15.52 16.64 11.17
C PRO A 7 -14.24 15.78 11.16
N PRO A 8 -13.90 15.13 10.03
CA PRO A 8 -14.72 14.97 8.82
C PRO A 8 -15.92 14.05 9.11
N TYR A 9 -17.15 14.49 8.84
CA TYR A 9 -18.42 13.84 9.22
C TYR A 9 -18.65 12.50 8.50
N GLU A 10 -17.80 11.52 8.76
CA GLU A 10 -17.77 10.25 8.07
C GLU A 10 -18.93 9.36 8.52
N ILE A 11 -19.39 8.50 7.61
CA ILE A 11 -20.39 7.49 7.94
C ILE A 11 -19.85 6.52 9.00
N LEU A 12 -20.68 6.24 9.99
CA LEU A 12 -20.44 5.24 11.03
C LEU A 12 -21.26 3.96 10.81
N SER A 13 -22.48 4.06 10.28
CA SER A 13 -23.34 2.90 9.94
C SER A 13 -24.56 3.34 9.13
N ASN A 14 -25.22 2.41 8.46
CA ASN A 14 -26.51 2.62 7.80
C ASN A 14 -27.45 1.42 8.07
N THR A 15 -28.57 1.34 7.36
CA THR A 15 -29.57 0.27 7.52
C THR A 15 -29.08 -1.10 7.03
N THR A 16 -28.07 -1.15 6.16
CA THR A 16 -27.55 -2.38 5.55
C THR A 16 -26.15 -2.75 6.02
N THR A 17 -25.46 -1.87 6.74
CA THR A 17 -24.06 -2.02 7.13
C THR A 17 -23.84 -1.49 8.53
N ASP A 18 -23.44 -2.38 9.43
CA ASP A 18 -23.17 -2.04 10.83
C ASP A 18 -21.83 -1.29 10.99
N PHE A 19 -21.62 -0.80 12.22
CA PHE A 19 -20.42 -0.02 12.57
C PHE A 19 -19.12 -0.79 12.35
N PHE A 20 -19.06 -2.07 12.74
CA PHE A 20 -17.85 -2.86 12.63
C PHE A 20 -17.49 -3.11 11.17
N THR A 21 -18.48 -3.37 10.31
CA THR A 21 -18.26 -3.51 8.87
C THR A 21 -17.74 -2.22 8.25
N VAL A 22 -18.34 -1.06 8.57
CA VAL A 22 -17.85 0.24 8.08
C VAL A 22 -16.39 0.47 8.51
N GLN A 23 -16.07 0.22 9.79
CA GLN A 23 -14.70 0.37 10.29
C GLN A 23 -13.72 -0.58 9.62
N GLU A 24 -14.14 -1.81 9.32
CA GLU A 24 -13.31 -2.79 8.62
C GLU A 24 -13.01 -2.34 7.18
N ILE A 25 -14.02 -1.90 6.44
CA ILE A 25 -13.85 -1.35 5.09
C ILE A 25 -12.93 -0.12 5.11
N ARG A 26 -13.04 0.73 6.12
CA ARG A 26 -12.14 1.88 6.27
C ARG A 26 -10.70 1.44 6.49
N ARG A 27 -10.46 0.48 7.38
CA ARG A 27 -9.11 -0.09 7.59
C ARG A 27 -8.56 -0.71 6.30
N PHE A 28 -9.39 -1.47 5.59
CA PHE A 28 -9.05 -2.01 4.28
C PHE A 28 -8.56 -0.91 3.33
N ALA A 29 -9.37 0.14 3.14
CA ALA A 29 -9.06 1.23 2.22
C ALA A 29 -7.76 1.97 2.60
N ARG A 30 -7.55 2.22 3.90
CA ARG A 30 -6.32 2.86 4.40
C ARG A 30 -5.09 2.02 4.15
N TYR A 31 -5.15 0.71 4.38
CA TYR A 31 -4.02 -0.17 4.12
C TYR A 31 -3.76 -0.37 2.62
N TRP A 32 -4.83 -0.47 1.82
CA TRP A 32 -4.73 -0.52 0.37
C TRP A 32 -3.99 0.70 -0.18
N GLU A 33 -4.33 1.88 0.33
CA GLU A 33 -3.67 3.13 -0.06
C GLU A 33 -2.15 3.09 0.23
N ILE A 34 -1.75 2.74 1.46
CA ILE A 34 -0.33 2.81 1.83
C ILE A 34 0.52 1.66 1.25
N ILE A 35 -0.09 0.53 0.88
CA ILE A 35 0.63 -0.65 0.36
C ILE A 35 0.63 -0.69 -1.16
N TRP A 36 -0.54 -0.55 -1.79
CA TRP A 36 -0.70 -0.73 -3.24
C TRP A 36 -0.72 0.60 -3.98
N ASN A 37 -1.65 1.50 -3.66
CA ASN A 37 -1.80 2.77 -4.41
C ASN A 37 -0.59 3.69 -4.26
N SER A 38 0.12 3.62 -3.14
CA SER A 38 1.38 4.34 -2.93
C SER A 38 2.49 3.91 -3.91
N GLY A 39 2.32 2.79 -4.61
CA GLY A 39 3.31 2.20 -5.51
C GLY A 39 4.53 1.61 -4.79
N ARG A 40 4.56 1.64 -3.45
CA ARG A 40 5.74 1.25 -2.66
C ARG A 40 6.00 -0.25 -2.65
N PHE A 41 4.97 -1.06 -2.86
CA PHE A 41 5.07 -2.53 -2.82
C PHE A 41 4.47 -3.16 -4.09
N ALA A 42 4.77 -2.59 -5.25
CA ALA A 42 4.23 -3.04 -6.53
C ALA A 42 4.53 -4.52 -6.83
N PHE A 43 5.66 -5.05 -6.37
CA PHE A 43 6.05 -6.45 -6.55
C PHE A 43 5.63 -7.36 -5.39
N THR A 44 5.64 -6.85 -4.15
CA THR A 44 5.31 -7.65 -2.95
C THR A 44 3.81 -7.73 -2.69
N ALA A 45 3.06 -6.64 -2.88
CA ALA A 45 1.62 -6.62 -2.56
C ALA A 45 0.82 -7.67 -3.32
N PRO A 46 1.07 -7.97 -4.62
CA PRO A 46 0.36 -9.04 -5.34
C PRO A 46 0.49 -10.41 -4.69
N LEU A 47 1.57 -10.67 -3.95
CA LEU A 47 1.76 -11.91 -3.21
C LEU A 47 0.70 -12.10 -2.11
N ILE A 48 0.04 -11.02 -1.65
CA ILE A 48 -1.04 -11.08 -0.65
C ILE A 48 -2.27 -11.81 -1.19
N TRP A 49 -2.50 -11.81 -2.51
CA TRP A 49 -3.66 -12.42 -3.14
C TRP A 49 -3.33 -13.40 -4.27
N ALA A 50 -2.06 -13.58 -4.61
CA ALA A 50 -1.64 -14.58 -5.58
C ALA A 50 -2.13 -15.98 -5.13
N GLY A 51 -2.80 -16.69 -6.03
CA GLY A 51 -3.35 -18.03 -5.78
C GLY A 51 -4.60 -18.08 -4.91
N GLU A 52 -5.20 -16.95 -4.54
CA GLU A 52 -6.47 -16.91 -3.80
C GLU A 52 -7.65 -16.69 -4.76
N ASP A 53 -8.81 -17.25 -4.42
CA ASP A 53 -10.04 -17.13 -5.24
C ASP A 53 -10.53 -15.69 -5.36
N SER A 54 -10.23 -14.86 -4.36
CA SER A 54 -10.65 -13.46 -4.31
C SER A 54 -9.56 -12.55 -3.76
N PRO A 55 -9.01 -11.65 -4.60
CA PRO A 55 -8.07 -10.63 -4.14
C PRO A 55 -8.62 -9.73 -3.04
N PHE A 56 -9.92 -9.43 -3.11
CA PHE A 56 -10.59 -8.64 -2.08
C PHE A 56 -10.55 -9.34 -0.72
N TYR A 57 -11.01 -10.59 -0.62
CA TYR A 57 -11.04 -11.30 0.66
C TYR A 57 -9.64 -11.64 1.18
N ALA A 58 -8.70 -11.95 0.29
CA ALA A 58 -7.30 -12.16 0.65
C ALA A 58 -6.68 -10.90 1.29
N PHE A 59 -6.88 -9.73 0.67
CA PHE A 59 -6.41 -8.47 1.23
C PHE A 59 -7.16 -8.08 2.51
N LEU A 60 -8.47 -8.36 2.58
CA LEU A 60 -9.27 -8.14 3.79
C LEU A 60 -8.72 -8.94 4.99
N ASN A 61 -8.42 -10.22 4.79
CA ASN A 61 -7.82 -11.07 5.83
C ASN A 61 -6.43 -10.56 6.25
N PHE A 62 -5.62 -10.12 5.30
CA PHE A 62 -4.36 -9.45 5.59
C PHE A 62 -4.57 -8.18 6.43
N THR A 63 -5.55 -7.34 6.11
CA THR A 63 -5.82 -6.11 6.87
C THR A 63 -6.23 -6.38 8.32
N ARG A 64 -7.01 -7.45 8.55
CA ARG A 64 -7.38 -7.92 9.89
C ARG A 64 -6.14 -8.35 10.68
N TRP A 65 -5.28 -9.16 10.05
CA TRP A 65 -4.03 -9.61 10.64
C TRP A 65 -3.09 -8.44 10.97
N LEU A 66 -2.94 -7.50 10.03
CA LEU A 66 -2.06 -6.34 10.18
C LEU A 66 -2.54 -5.42 11.30
N TYR A 67 -3.85 -5.13 11.33
CA TYR A 67 -4.43 -4.28 12.36
C TYR A 67 -4.29 -4.89 13.75
N LYS A 68 -4.47 -6.22 13.90
CA LYS A 68 -4.26 -6.92 15.18
C LYS A 68 -2.83 -6.75 15.72
N ARG A 69 -1.83 -6.58 14.85
CA ARG A 69 -0.41 -6.39 15.24
C ARG A 69 -0.02 -4.93 15.48
N VAL A 70 -0.66 -4.00 14.77
CA VAL A 70 -0.21 -2.59 14.74
C VAL A 70 -1.14 -1.66 15.52
N GLY A 71 -2.43 -2.00 15.62
CA GLY A 71 -3.46 -1.23 16.33
C GLY A 71 -3.83 0.11 15.69
N ARG A 72 -3.21 0.46 14.55
CA ARG A 72 -3.38 1.74 13.85
C ARG A 72 -3.21 1.56 12.34
N THR A 73 -3.75 2.50 11.57
CA THR A 73 -3.72 2.48 10.10
C THR A 73 -2.81 3.54 9.48
N ASP A 74 -2.25 4.40 10.32
CA ASP A 74 -1.41 5.53 9.97
C ASP A 74 -0.06 5.43 10.70
N SER A 75 0.88 6.29 10.30
CA SER A 75 2.17 6.43 10.99
C SER A 75 2.98 5.12 11.13
N ILE A 76 2.82 4.19 10.18
CA ILE A 76 3.59 2.95 10.11
C ILE A 76 4.85 3.20 9.29
N ALA A 77 6.02 3.13 9.93
CA ALA A 77 7.29 3.31 9.26
C ALA A 77 7.48 2.26 8.15
N LEU A 78 8.03 2.67 6.99
CA LEU A 78 8.21 1.80 5.83
C LEU A 78 8.97 0.49 6.15
N PRO A 79 10.09 0.50 6.90
CA PRO A 79 10.78 -0.74 7.29
C PRO A 79 9.93 -1.66 8.16
N ARG A 80 9.07 -1.08 9.03
CA ARG A 80 8.16 -1.87 9.85
C ARG A 80 7.09 -2.52 8.99
N LEU A 81 6.55 -1.80 8.00
CA LEU A 81 5.55 -2.32 7.08
C LEU A 81 6.12 -3.43 6.19
N ALA A 82 7.34 -3.26 5.67
CA ALA A 82 8.05 -4.29 4.93
C ALA A 82 8.27 -5.57 5.76
N ARG A 83 8.69 -5.43 7.02
CA ARG A 83 8.81 -6.58 7.94
C ARG A 83 7.48 -7.29 8.17
N LEU A 84 6.39 -6.55 8.35
CA LEU A 84 5.07 -7.13 8.56
C LEU A 84 4.55 -7.85 7.32
N LEU A 85 4.80 -7.31 6.12
CA LEU A 85 4.52 -8.00 4.86
C LEU A 85 5.32 -9.30 4.76
N PHE A 86 6.62 -9.26 5.07
CA PHE A 86 7.47 -10.44 5.09
C PHE A 86 6.93 -11.52 6.04
N GLU A 87 6.62 -11.14 7.28
CA GLU A 87 6.05 -12.04 8.29
C GLU A 87 4.71 -12.64 7.82
N TYR A 88 3.80 -11.84 7.26
CA TYR A 88 2.51 -12.34 6.78
C TYR A 88 2.68 -13.33 5.62
N LEU A 89 3.46 -12.96 4.61
CA LEU A 89 3.61 -13.76 3.40
C LEU A 89 4.33 -15.09 3.68
N THR A 90 5.27 -15.11 4.62
CA THR A 90 6.00 -16.33 4.97
C THR A 90 5.25 -17.19 5.99
N GLN A 91 4.69 -16.60 7.04
CA GLN A 91 4.11 -17.36 8.17
C GLN A 91 2.63 -17.67 7.98
N VAL A 92 1.88 -16.80 7.29
CA VAL A 92 0.43 -16.97 7.09
C VAL A 92 0.15 -17.50 5.69
N ARG A 93 0.78 -16.94 4.65
CA ARG A 93 0.61 -17.44 3.27
C ARG A 93 1.53 -18.61 2.92
N GLY A 94 2.54 -18.90 3.74
CA GLY A 94 3.45 -20.03 3.50
C GLY A 94 4.36 -19.86 2.26
N ILE A 95 4.53 -18.63 1.76
CA ILE A 95 5.37 -18.36 0.59
C ILE A 95 6.84 -18.46 0.99
N ASP A 96 7.67 -19.03 0.11
CA ASP A 96 9.11 -19.13 0.31
C ASP A 96 9.71 -17.77 0.72
N PRO A 97 10.37 -17.69 1.90
CA PRO A 97 11.06 -16.49 2.36
C PRO A 97 12.00 -15.85 1.35
N GLN A 98 12.66 -16.65 0.49
CA GLN A 98 13.56 -16.12 -0.54
C GLN A 98 12.80 -15.35 -1.63
N ILE A 99 11.62 -15.82 -2.02
CA ILE A 99 10.76 -15.14 -2.99
C ILE A 99 10.28 -13.80 -2.41
N VAL A 100 9.82 -13.82 -1.16
CA VAL A 100 9.31 -12.62 -0.49
C VAL A 100 10.43 -11.60 -0.23
N ALA A 101 11.61 -12.04 0.20
CA ALA A 101 12.76 -11.16 0.39
C ALA A 101 13.16 -10.47 -0.92
N LYS A 102 13.19 -11.23 -2.03
CA LYS A 102 13.49 -10.69 -3.36
C LYS A 102 12.44 -9.67 -3.83
N SER A 103 11.15 -9.94 -3.63
CA SER A 103 10.09 -8.99 -4.01
C SER A 103 10.20 -7.68 -3.21
N ILE A 104 10.41 -7.78 -1.90
CA ILE A 104 10.58 -6.61 -1.02
C ILE A 104 11.82 -5.82 -1.43
N THR A 105 12.93 -6.50 -1.69
CA THR A 105 14.16 -5.84 -2.13
C THR A 105 13.94 -5.09 -3.45
N LYS A 106 13.24 -5.72 -4.39
CA LYS A 106 12.90 -5.09 -5.67
C LYS A 106 12.04 -3.85 -5.48
N ASP A 107 11.05 -3.90 -4.59
CA ASP A 107 10.22 -2.75 -4.23
C ASP A 107 11.06 -1.59 -3.66
N TYR A 108 12.01 -1.87 -2.76
CA TYR A 108 12.91 -0.86 -2.22
C TYR A 108 13.75 -0.14 -3.29
N HIS A 109 14.14 -0.85 -4.35
CA HIS A 109 14.90 -0.29 -5.46
C HIS A 109 14.02 0.38 -6.53
N ALA A 110 12.76 0.00 -6.64
CA ALA A 110 11.85 0.46 -7.68
C ALA A 110 11.17 1.80 -7.36
N VAL A 111 11.15 2.25 -6.10
CA VAL A 111 10.55 3.54 -5.73
C VAL A 111 11.32 4.68 -6.42
N PRO A 112 10.70 5.45 -7.33
CA PRO A 112 11.33 6.62 -7.93
C PRO A 112 11.64 7.62 -6.81
N ARG A 113 12.91 8.00 -6.68
CA ARG A 113 13.26 9.13 -5.80
C ARG A 113 12.61 10.38 -6.39
N PRO A 114 11.85 11.17 -5.60
CA PRO A 114 11.38 12.45 -6.09
C PRO A 114 12.59 13.25 -6.58
N PRO A 115 12.49 13.93 -7.74
CA PRO A 115 13.59 14.71 -8.27
C PRO A 115 14.05 15.71 -7.21
N ILE A 116 15.36 15.83 -7.02
CA ILE A 116 15.94 16.79 -6.08
C ILE A 116 15.45 18.19 -6.50
N PRO A 117 14.71 18.92 -5.64
CA PRO A 117 14.24 20.26 -5.97
C PRO A 117 15.42 21.15 -6.38
N GLY A 118 15.37 21.70 -7.60
CA GLY A 118 16.41 22.59 -8.14
C GLY A 118 17.49 21.95 -9.03
N LEU A 119 17.62 20.61 -9.05
CA LEU A 119 18.65 19.94 -9.88
C LEU A 119 18.17 19.69 -11.34
N THR A 120 16.88 19.40 -11.52
CA THR A 120 16.28 19.03 -12.81
C THR A 120 16.10 20.21 -13.78
N LYS A 121 16.12 21.46 -13.31
CA LYS A 121 16.07 22.64 -14.20
C LYS A 121 17.32 22.81 -15.08
N LYS A 122 18.45 22.17 -14.74
CA LYS A 122 19.73 22.35 -15.44
C LYS A 122 20.04 21.31 -16.53
N LEU A 123 19.22 20.29 -16.71
CA LEU A 123 19.51 19.15 -17.61
C LEU A 123 18.62 19.08 -18.87
N VAL A 124 18.07 20.21 -19.32
CA VAL A 124 17.48 20.25 -20.67
C VAL A 124 18.64 20.27 -21.69
N PRO A 125 18.78 19.26 -22.57
CA PRO A 125 19.80 19.32 -23.62
C PRO A 125 19.45 20.47 -24.56
N LEU A 126 20.43 21.32 -24.86
CA LEU A 126 20.32 22.36 -25.88
C LEU A 126 19.95 21.68 -27.20
N LYS A 127 18.71 21.90 -27.66
CA LYS A 127 18.21 21.40 -28.94
C LYS A 127 19.07 22.01 -30.05
N THR A 128 19.90 21.21 -30.69
CA THR A 128 20.65 21.59 -31.89
C THR A 128 19.66 22.02 -32.95
N ARG A 129 19.61 23.32 -33.25
CA ARG A 129 18.84 23.85 -34.38
C ARG A 129 19.54 23.40 -35.66
N ASN A 130 19.00 22.38 -36.32
CA ASN A 130 19.28 22.13 -37.73
C ASN A 130 18.69 23.30 -38.52
N LEU A 131 19.56 24.11 -39.12
CA LEU A 131 19.21 25.02 -40.21
C LEU A 131 19.44 24.26 -41.51
N SER A 132 18.35 23.96 -42.21
CA SER A 132 18.36 23.53 -43.60
C SER A 132 18.28 24.77 -44.48
N ALA A 133 19.32 25.01 -45.27
CA ALA A 133 19.30 25.69 -46.57
C ALA A 133 20.59 25.32 -47.31
#